data_AF-A0A2M8C9J0-F1
#
_entry.id   AF-A0A2M8C9J0-F1
#
_cell.length_a   1.000
_cell.length_b   1.000
_cell.length_c   1.000
_cell.angle_alpha   90.00
_cell.angle_beta   90.00
_cell.angle_gamma   90.00
#
_symmetry.space_group_name_H-M   'P 1'
#
loop_
_entity.id
_entity.type
_entity.pdbx_description
1 polymer ?
#
loop_
_entity_poly.entity_id
_entity_poly.type
_entity_poly.pdbx_seq_one_letter_code
_entity_poly.pdbx_strand_id
1 'polypeptide(L)'
;MYRRLGVLIFLAFIFKVSYSQINASDSVISAFMPSISYSYQIPGGDLAKQYGNNSTIGGGFKYKTSHNWLWSLDANFIFGNKIKNSDSILRMVYTNDEYIIDGNGTYALYSLYERGYNITFSTGKILPVLMVNPNSGLMITAGVGLLLHRMKIDNQHKTAPQMVDDYARGYDRLTGGVSVTEFIGYFYMGNSKLLNFYAGFEFVQGFTKSQRDWIFDEMRKDNSNHLDLFYGIKVGWILPIYNRAPEKYYYN
;
A
#
# COMPACT_ATOMS: atom_id res chain seq x y z
N MET A 1 -54.80 41.72 -8.50
CA MET A 1 -54.79 40.64 -7.49
C MET A 1 -53.78 39.52 -7.78
N TYR A 2 -53.52 39.16 -9.03
CA TYR A 2 -52.63 38.03 -9.41
C TYR A 2 -51.12 38.26 -9.22
N ARG A 3 -50.65 39.51 -9.15
CA ARG A 3 -49.22 39.84 -9.04
C ARG A 3 -48.64 39.65 -7.63
N ARG A 4 -49.49 39.59 -6.59
CA ARG A 4 -49.08 39.34 -5.20
C ARG A 4 -49.12 37.84 -4.83
N LEU A 5 -49.88 37.02 -5.57
CA LEU A 5 -49.97 35.57 -5.35
C LEU A 5 -48.71 34.82 -5.83
N GLY A 6 -48.10 35.27 -6.93
CA GLY A 6 -46.89 34.65 -7.47
C GLY A 6 -45.65 34.78 -6.57
N VAL A 7 -45.57 35.87 -5.79
CA VAL A 7 -44.47 36.10 -4.84
C VAL A 7 -44.57 35.17 -3.62
N LEU A 8 -45.79 34.84 -3.18
CA LEU A 8 -46.03 33.89 -2.08
C LEU A 8 -45.72 32.44 -2.48
N ILE A 9 -45.97 32.05 -3.74
CA ILE A 9 -45.65 30.71 -4.23
C ILE A 9 -44.14 30.55 -4.46
N PHE A 10 -43.44 31.61 -4.86
CA PHE A 10 -41.98 31.61 -5.00
C PHE A 10 -41.26 31.56 -3.64
N LEU A 11 -41.82 32.20 -2.60
CA LEU A 11 -41.32 32.13 -1.22
C LEU A 11 -41.58 30.77 -0.54
N ALA A 12 -42.62 30.04 -0.94
CA ALA A 12 -42.92 28.70 -0.42
C ALA A 12 -41.94 27.62 -0.93
N PHE A 13 -41.23 27.85 -2.04
CA PHE A 13 -40.24 26.92 -2.57
C PHE A 13 -38.82 27.06 -1.96
N ILE A 14 -38.60 28.05 -1.08
CA ILE A 14 -37.29 28.28 -0.44
C ILE A 14 -37.14 27.50 0.88
N PHE A 15 -38.23 26.97 1.43
CA PHE A 15 -38.20 26.21 2.68
C PHE A 15 -38.24 24.70 2.42
N LYS A 16 -37.10 24.07 2.11
CA LYS A 16 -36.71 22.71 2.57
C LYS A 16 -35.25 22.39 2.18
N VAL A 17 -34.29 23.04 2.85
CA VAL A 17 -32.99 22.39 3.10
C VAL A 17 -32.66 22.59 4.58
N SER A 18 -33.39 21.86 5.42
CA SER A 18 -33.00 21.67 6.81
C SER A 18 -31.83 20.69 6.83
N TYR A 19 -30.60 21.21 6.89
CA TYR A 19 -29.45 20.41 7.31
C TYR A 19 -29.66 20.06 8.78
N SER A 20 -30.16 18.84 9.04
CA SER A 20 -30.14 18.25 10.36
C SER A 20 -28.70 18.08 10.84
N GLN A 21 -28.47 18.21 12.14
CA GLN A 21 -27.16 18.00 12.75
C GLN A 21 -26.72 16.54 12.51
N ILE A 22 -25.64 16.34 11.75
CA ILE A 22 -25.05 15.03 11.50
C ILE A 22 -24.23 14.70 12.74
N ASN A 23 -24.79 13.89 13.63
CA ASN A 23 -24.04 13.35 14.75
C ASN A 23 -23.24 12.14 14.27
N ALA A 24 -21.94 12.10 14.58
CA ALA A 24 -21.05 11.04 14.11
C ALA A 24 -21.41 9.64 14.61
N SER A 25 -22.15 9.58 15.72
CA SER A 25 -22.67 8.36 16.30
C SER A 25 -23.85 7.77 15.51
N ASP A 26 -24.70 8.63 14.92
CA ASP A 26 -26.04 8.22 14.46
C ASP A 26 -26.16 8.21 12.94
N SER A 27 -25.15 8.74 12.23
CA SER A 27 -25.21 8.93 10.79
C SER A 27 -23.89 8.60 10.10
N VAL A 28 -24.00 8.17 8.85
CA VAL A 28 -22.84 7.84 8.03
C VAL A 28 -22.18 9.14 7.54
N ILE A 29 -20.94 9.36 7.97
CA ILE A 29 -20.21 10.60 7.64
C ILE A 29 -19.28 10.38 6.45
N SER A 30 -19.14 11.41 5.63
CA SER A 30 -18.06 11.53 4.66
C SER A 30 -16.81 12.12 5.32
N ALA A 31 -15.66 11.49 5.11
CA ALA A 31 -14.41 11.88 5.75
C ALA A 31 -13.23 11.68 4.81
N PHE A 32 -12.31 12.65 4.85
CA PHE A 32 -10.97 12.48 4.32
C PHE A 32 -10.08 11.93 5.42
N MET A 33 -9.30 10.90 5.11
CA MET A 33 -8.70 10.04 6.12
C MET A 33 -7.28 9.67 5.71
N PRO A 34 -6.28 10.52 6.03
CA PRO A 34 -4.89 10.10 6.04
C PRO A 34 -4.71 8.85 6.90
N SER A 35 -3.85 7.95 6.45
CA SER A 35 -3.61 6.68 7.12
C SER A 35 -2.15 6.26 7.02
N ILE A 36 -1.71 5.52 8.01
CA ILE A 36 -0.42 4.83 8.05
C ILE A 36 -0.74 3.35 8.20
N SER A 37 -0.05 2.48 7.46
CA SER A 37 -0.25 1.03 7.52
C SER A 37 1.05 0.27 7.63
N TYR A 38 0.96 -0.86 8.31
CA TYR A 38 1.98 -1.89 8.38
C TYR A 38 1.37 -3.22 7.96
N SER A 39 2.11 -4.01 7.19
CA SER A 39 1.69 -5.36 6.81
C SER A 39 2.84 -6.34 6.93
N TYR A 40 2.52 -7.57 7.29
CA TYR A 40 3.44 -8.70 7.18
C TYR A 40 2.96 -9.58 6.03
N GLN A 41 3.84 -9.88 5.07
CA GLN A 41 3.47 -10.60 3.85
C GLN A 41 4.34 -11.84 3.63
N ILE A 42 3.71 -12.85 3.07
CA ILE A 42 4.30 -14.12 2.64
C ILE A 42 4.31 -14.10 1.10
N PRO A 43 5.48 -14.27 0.46
CA PRO A 43 5.56 -14.31 -0.99
C PRO A 43 4.99 -15.63 -1.54
N GLY A 44 4.37 -15.56 -2.71
CA GLY A 44 3.92 -16.70 -3.51
C GLY A 44 4.34 -16.53 -4.98
N GLY A 45 3.98 -17.51 -5.82
CA GLY A 45 4.31 -17.46 -7.25
C GLY A 45 5.81 -17.47 -7.53
N ASP A 46 6.25 -16.68 -8.50
CA ASP A 46 7.67 -16.58 -8.88
C ASP A 46 8.50 -15.88 -7.79
N LEU A 47 7.92 -14.89 -7.13
CA LEU A 47 8.54 -14.18 -6.02
C LEU A 47 9.02 -15.10 -4.89
N ALA A 48 8.25 -16.16 -4.59
CA ALA A 48 8.58 -17.11 -3.52
C ALA A 48 9.86 -17.92 -3.78
N LYS A 49 10.31 -18.00 -5.04
CA LYS A 49 11.58 -18.65 -5.41
C LYS A 49 12.78 -17.80 -5.00
N GLN A 50 12.63 -16.49 -4.96
CA GLN A 50 13.70 -15.54 -4.70
C GLN A 50 13.68 -14.99 -3.27
N TYR A 51 12.51 -14.65 -2.74
CA TYR A 51 12.39 -13.94 -1.47
C TYR A 51 11.74 -14.80 -0.38
N GLY A 52 12.11 -14.51 0.87
CA GLY A 52 11.41 -14.97 2.06
C GLY A 52 10.27 -14.02 2.46
N ASN A 53 9.70 -14.25 3.64
CA ASN A 53 8.67 -13.37 4.18
C ASN A 53 9.20 -11.95 4.36
N ASN A 54 8.33 -10.96 4.18
CA ASN A 54 8.69 -9.57 4.24
C ASN A 54 7.67 -8.75 5.04
N SER A 55 7.96 -7.47 5.17
CA SER A 55 7.03 -6.52 5.77
C SER A 55 6.91 -5.30 4.87
N THR A 56 5.78 -4.62 5.02
CA THR A 56 5.52 -3.35 4.37
C THR A 56 5.18 -2.28 5.39
N ILE A 57 5.65 -1.06 5.14
CA ILE A 57 5.22 0.12 5.87
C ILE A 57 4.86 1.20 4.86
N GLY A 58 3.76 1.90 5.07
CA GLY A 58 3.26 2.83 4.09
C GLY A 58 2.31 3.86 4.66
N GLY A 59 2.02 4.84 3.82
CA GLY A 59 1.03 5.87 4.08
C GLY A 59 0.05 5.94 2.92
N GLY A 60 -1.15 6.44 3.20
CA GLY A 60 -2.16 6.59 2.18
C GLY A 60 -3.25 7.55 2.57
N PHE A 61 -4.04 7.94 1.59
CA PHE A 61 -5.22 8.76 1.78
C PHE A 61 -6.45 7.93 1.46
N LYS A 62 -7.44 7.98 2.35
CA LYS A 62 -8.74 7.33 2.14
C LYS A 62 -9.83 8.39 2.12
N TYR A 63 -10.81 8.23 1.24
CA TYR A 63 -11.99 9.06 1.22
C TYR A 63 -13.22 8.17 1.37
N LYS A 64 -13.96 8.40 2.45
CA LYS A 64 -15.22 7.71 2.73
C LYS A 64 -16.39 8.61 2.38
N THR A 65 -17.39 8.07 1.72
CA THR A 65 -18.64 8.79 1.40
C THR A 65 -19.72 8.54 2.46
N SER A 66 -20.81 9.32 2.41
CA SER A 66 -22.01 9.11 3.23
C SER A 66 -22.76 7.80 2.92
N HIS A 67 -22.37 7.07 1.87
CA HIS A 67 -22.93 5.78 1.49
C HIS A 67 -21.95 4.62 1.76
N ASN A 68 -20.93 4.85 2.59
CA ASN A 68 -19.89 3.88 2.93
C ASN A 68 -19.05 3.37 1.75
N TRP A 69 -19.08 4.07 0.60
CA TRP A 69 -18.04 3.88 -0.41
C TRP A 69 -16.71 4.42 0.09
N LEU A 70 -15.65 3.69 -0.22
CA LEU A 70 -14.28 4.01 0.16
C LEU A 70 -13.42 4.07 -1.09
N TRP A 71 -12.68 5.16 -1.26
CA TRP A 71 -11.58 5.26 -2.21
C TRP A 71 -10.29 5.40 -1.45
N SER A 72 -9.21 4.79 -1.92
CA SER A 72 -7.90 4.96 -1.31
C SER A 72 -6.79 5.07 -2.34
N LEU A 73 -5.76 5.82 -1.96
CA LEU A 73 -4.47 5.84 -2.63
C LEU A 73 -3.42 5.53 -1.55
N ASP A 74 -2.75 4.39 -1.68
CA ASP A 74 -1.81 3.88 -0.69
C ASP A 74 -0.44 3.68 -1.34
N ALA A 75 0.63 4.07 -0.65
CA ALA A 75 2.01 3.86 -1.07
C ALA A 75 2.77 3.13 0.05
N ASN A 76 3.24 1.92 -0.25
CA ASN A 76 3.87 1.03 0.71
C ASN A 76 5.29 0.70 0.27
N PHE A 77 6.23 0.76 1.21
CA PHE A 77 7.60 0.31 1.03
C PHE A 77 7.74 -1.12 1.53
N ILE A 78 8.27 -2.00 0.69
CA ILE A 78 8.49 -3.42 0.95
C ILE A 78 9.92 -3.60 1.45
N PHE A 79 10.09 -4.37 2.53
CA PHE A 79 11.39 -4.71 3.08
C PHE A 79 11.42 -6.12 3.66
N GLY A 80 12.45 -6.88 3.29
CA GLY A 80 12.75 -8.22 3.80
C GLY A 80 14.26 -8.43 3.93
N ASN A 81 14.67 -9.47 4.65
CA ASN A 81 16.08 -9.78 4.94
C ASN A 81 16.48 -11.21 4.54
N LYS A 82 15.60 -11.95 3.83
CA LYS A 82 15.85 -13.32 3.42
C LYS A 82 15.75 -13.44 1.91
N ILE A 83 16.87 -13.74 1.27
CA ILE A 83 16.99 -14.11 -0.14
C ILE A 83 17.29 -15.61 -0.20
N LYS A 84 16.54 -16.38 -1.00
CA LYS A 84 16.63 -17.85 -1.04
C LYS A 84 17.61 -18.38 -2.09
N ASN A 85 17.83 -17.62 -3.15
CA ASN A 85 18.63 -18.02 -4.31
C ASN A 85 19.85 -17.10 -4.49
N SER A 86 20.38 -16.55 -3.39
CA SER A 86 21.56 -15.67 -3.40
C SER A 86 22.73 -16.30 -4.14
N ASP A 87 22.95 -17.59 -3.92
CA ASP A 87 24.15 -18.27 -4.38
C ASP A 87 24.13 -18.45 -5.89
N SER A 88 22.95 -18.72 -6.45
CA SER A 88 22.74 -18.77 -7.90
C SER A 88 22.89 -17.40 -8.57
N ILE A 89 22.46 -16.32 -7.90
CA ILE A 89 22.51 -14.96 -8.45
C ILE A 89 23.95 -14.44 -8.42
N LEU A 90 24.67 -14.70 -7.34
CA LEU A 90 26.03 -14.20 -7.12
C LEU A 90 27.12 -15.17 -7.61
N ARG A 91 26.75 -16.26 -8.28
CA ARG A 91 27.68 -17.32 -8.72
C ARG A 91 28.90 -16.83 -9.51
N MET A 92 28.78 -15.72 -10.22
CA MET A 92 29.88 -15.16 -11.03
C MET A 92 30.94 -14.43 -10.20
N VAL A 93 30.64 -14.10 -8.95
CA VAL A 93 31.56 -13.39 -8.04
C VAL A 93 31.93 -14.23 -6.81
N TYR A 94 31.37 -15.43 -6.69
CA TYR A 94 31.72 -16.41 -5.68
C TYR A 94 32.98 -17.18 -6.04
N THR A 95 33.79 -17.47 -5.04
CA THR A 95 34.82 -18.50 -5.09
C THR A 95 34.19 -19.90 -5.03
N ASN A 96 35.00 -20.94 -5.22
CA ASN A 96 34.54 -22.33 -5.06
C ASN A 96 33.99 -22.63 -3.65
N ASP A 97 34.38 -21.83 -2.65
CA ASP A 97 33.95 -21.93 -1.26
C ASP A 97 32.83 -20.93 -0.92
N GLU A 98 32.16 -20.34 -1.93
CA GLU A 98 31.02 -19.41 -1.80
C GLU A 98 31.33 -18.08 -1.09
N TYR A 99 32.59 -17.67 -1.09
CA TYR A 99 33.01 -16.36 -0.59
C TYR A 99 33.18 -15.35 -1.71
N ILE A 100 33.04 -14.07 -1.38
CA ILE A 100 33.39 -12.96 -2.27
C ILE A 100 34.69 -12.36 -1.77
N ILE A 101 35.69 -12.23 -2.65
CA ILE A 101 36.97 -11.59 -2.34
C ILE A 101 36.84 -10.08 -2.60
N ASP A 102 37.19 -9.27 -1.60
CA ASP A 102 37.17 -7.82 -1.69
C ASP A 102 38.45 -7.25 -2.34
N GLY A 103 38.48 -5.93 -2.57
CA GLY A 103 39.62 -5.24 -3.18
C GLY A 103 40.92 -5.30 -2.36
N ASN A 104 40.85 -5.73 -1.09
CA ASN A 104 42.01 -5.92 -0.22
C ASN A 104 42.50 -7.38 -0.21
N GLY A 105 41.88 -8.27 -0.98
CA GLY A 105 42.21 -9.70 -1.01
C GLY A 105 41.67 -10.47 0.21
N THR A 106 40.70 -9.91 0.93
CA THR A 106 40.03 -10.52 2.08
C THR A 106 38.57 -10.86 1.77
N TYR A 107 37.85 -11.51 2.68
CA TYR A 107 36.44 -11.79 2.46
C TYR A 107 35.57 -10.55 2.62
N ALA A 108 34.74 -10.28 1.61
CA ALA A 108 33.79 -9.19 1.63
C ALA A 108 32.63 -9.48 2.58
N LEU A 109 32.32 -8.53 3.45
CA LEU A 109 31.15 -8.58 4.31
C LEU A 109 29.98 -7.89 3.61
N TYR A 110 28.95 -8.66 3.29
CA TYR A 110 27.76 -8.14 2.64
C TYR A 110 26.47 -8.69 3.25
N SER A 111 25.37 -8.00 3.00
CA SER A 111 24.02 -8.41 3.37
C SER A 111 23.07 -8.21 2.21
N LEU A 112 22.10 -9.09 2.07
CA LEU A 112 21.11 -9.07 1.00
C LEU A 112 19.73 -8.78 1.56
N TYR A 113 19.01 -7.90 0.90
CA TYR A 113 17.71 -7.45 1.34
C TYR A 113 16.71 -7.41 0.20
N GLU A 114 15.46 -7.75 0.48
CA GLU A 114 14.36 -7.41 -0.41
C GLU A 114 13.98 -5.95 -0.18
N ARG A 115 13.83 -5.18 -1.26
CA ARG A 115 13.38 -3.79 -1.23
C ARG A 115 12.41 -3.54 -2.36
N GLY A 116 11.31 -2.84 -2.09
CA GLY A 116 10.32 -2.56 -3.13
C GLY A 116 9.33 -1.48 -2.76
N TYR A 117 8.44 -1.18 -3.69
CA TYR A 117 7.34 -0.26 -3.54
C TYR A 117 6.07 -0.87 -4.14
N ASN A 118 4.94 -0.68 -3.47
CA ASN A 118 3.61 -0.95 -4.01
C ASN A 118 2.77 0.32 -3.87
N ILE A 119 2.36 0.91 -5.00
CA ILE A 119 1.49 2.08 -5.05
C ILE A 119 0.17 1.63 -5.63
N THR A 120 -0.92 1.82 -4.91
CA THR A 120 -2.22 1.25 -5.25
C THR A 120 -3.32 2.29 -5.13
N PHE A 121 -4.15 2.39 -6.16
CA PHE A 121 -5.45 3.04 -6.06
C PHE A 121 -6.53 1.98 -5.89
N SER A 122 -7.35 2.11 -4.85
CA SER A 122 -8.38 1.13 -4.52
C SER A 122 -9.75 1.76 -4.35
N THR A 123 -10.78 0.99 -4.64
CA THR A 123 -12.17 1.34 -4.37
C THR A 123 -12.85 0.17 -3.65
N GLY A 124 -13.87 0.47 -2.86
CA GLY A 124 -14.62 -0.56 -2.19
C GLY A 124 -15.68 0.01 -1.27
N LYS A 125 -16.12 -0.84 -0.34
CA LYS A 125 -17.25 -0.51 0.52
C LYS A 125 -17.03 -1.02 1.94
N ILE A 126 -17.54 -0.25 2.89
CA ILE A 126 -17.69 -0.66 4.28
C ILE A 126 -19.12 -1.18 4.44
N LEU A 127 -19.24 -2.48 4.61
CA LEU A 127 -20.50 -3.15 4.90
C LEU A 127 -20.76 -3.08 6.40
N PRO A 128 -21.93 -2.59 6.84
CA PRO A 128 -22.28 -2.44 8.26
C PRO A 128 -22.64 -3.79 8.90
N VAL A 129 -21.72 -4.76 8.83
CA VAL A 129 -21.81 -6.08 9.46
C VAL A 129 -20.90 -6.06 10.68
N LEU A 130 -21.38 -6.58 11.83
CA LEU A 130 -20.67 -6.52 13.12
C LEU A 130 -20.30 -5.07 13.52
N MET A 131 -21.20 -4.13 13.23
CA MET A 131 -20.95 -2.71 13.43
C MET A 131 -21.08 -2.31 14.90
N VAL A 132 -20.08 -1.58 15.42
CA VAL A 132 -20.19 -0.83 16.69
C VAL A 132 -20.93 0.49 16.48
N ASN A 133 -20.87 1.04 15.26
CA ASN A 133 -21.57 2.24 14.81
C ASN A 133 -21.75 2.22 13.28
N PRO A 134 -22.59 3.10 12.70
CA PRO A 134 -22.87 3.11 11.25
C PRO A 134 -21.64 3.33 10.34
N ASN A 135 -20.50 3.74 10.91
CA ASN A 135 -19.26 4.02 10.21
C ASN A 135 -18.23 2.89 10.32
N SER A 136 -18.53 1.83 11.06
CA SER A 136 -17.66 0.67 11.30
C SER A 136 -18.27 -0.60 10.70
N GLY A 137 -17.42 -1.56 10.34
CA GLY A 137 -17.87 -2.85 9.84
C GLY A 137 -16.85 -3.54 8.95
N LEU A 138 -17.33 -4.46 8.12
CA LEU A 138 -16.50 -5.21 7.18
C LEU A 138 -16.10 -4.31 6.00
N MET A 139 -14.81 -4.03 5.86
CA MET A 139 -14.22 -3.33 4.72
C MET A 139 -13.76 -4.34 3.67
N ILE A 140 -14.24 -4.14 2.46
CA ILE A 140 -13.81 -4.89 1.28
C ILE A 140 -13.38 -3.88 0.23
N THR A 141 -12.14 -3.99 -0.25
CA THR A 141 -11.60 -3.12 -1.29
C THR A 141 -10.84 -3.93 -2.32
N ALA A 142 -10.93 -3.49 -3.58
CA ALA A 142 -10.10 -3.97 -4.67
C ALA A 142 -9.49 -2.77 -5.39
N GLY A 143 -8.28 -2.93 -5.90
CA GLY A 143 -7.51 -1.84 -6.47
C GLY A 143 -6.50 -2.31 -7.49
N VAL A 144 -6.01 -1.35 -8.27
CA VAL A 144 -4.94 -1.54 -9.23
C VAL A 144 -3.79 -0.60 -8.91
N GLY A 145 -2.58 -1.03 -9.25
CA GLY A 145 -1.39 -0.33 -8.83
C GLY A 145 -0.15 -0.68 -9.63
N LEU A 146 0.98 -0.20 -9.13
CA LEU A 146 2.30 -0.52 -9.61
C LEU A 146 3.08 -1.20 -8.49
N LEU A 147 3.65 -2.34 -8.81
CA LEU A 147 4.55 -3.09 -7.95
C LEU A 147 5.96 -3.03 -8.54
N LEU A 148 6.93 -2.73 -7.69
CA LEU A 148 8.36 -2.75 -8.02
C LEU A 148 9.10 -3.39 -6.86
N HIS A 149 9.93 -4.39 -7.12
CA HIS A 149 10.81 -4.99 -6.11
C HIS A 149 12.19 -5.31 -6.68
N ARG A 150 13.18 -5.41 -5.79
CA ARG A 150 14.57 -5.74 -6.11
C ARG A 150 15.29 -6.31 -4.90
N MET A 151 16.37 -7.02 -5.18
CA MET A 151 17.37 -7.41 -4.21
C MET A 151 18.38 -6.27 -4.03
N LYS A 152 18.41 -5.66 -2.86
CA LYS A 152 19.45 -4.72 -2.48
C LYS A 152 20.63 -5.46 -1.88
N ILE A 153 21.80 -5.29 -2.48
CA ILE A 153 23.09 -5.73 -1.94
C ILE A 153 23.65 -4.57 -1.11
N ASP A 154 23.96 -4.84 0.15
CA ASP A 154 24.63 -3.91 1.05
C ASP A 154 26.03 -4.44 1.36
N ASN A 155 27.04 -3.77 0.83
CA ASN A 155 28.44 -4.14 1.00
C ASN A 155 29.08 -3.22 2.04
N GLN A 156 29.50 -3.80 3.17
CA GLN A 156 30.07 -3.02 4.27
C GLN A 156 31.37 -2.35 3.80
N HIS A 157 31.45 -1.03 3.96
CA HIS A 157 32.58 -0.20 3.50
C HIS A 157 32.84 -0.23 1.99
N LYS A 158 31.92 -0.77 1.17
CA LYS A 158 32.04 -0.85 -0.30
C LYS A 158 33.35 -1.50 -0.77
N THR A 159 33.85 -2.51 -0.04
CA THR A 159 35.19 -3.07 -0.32
C THR A 159 35.23 -4.03 -1.52
N ALA A 160 34.07 -4.54 -1.96
CA ALA A 160 33.97 -5.45 -3.11
C ALA A 160 33.40 -4.71 -4.34
N PRO A 161 34.26 -4.12 -5.20
CA PRO A 161 33.83 -3.29 -6.33
C PRO A 161 32.95 -4.03 -7.33
N GLN A 162 33.08 -5.35 -7.44
CA GLN A 162 32.28 -6.19 -8.34
C GLN A 162 30.79 -6.28 -7.98
N MET A 163 30.38 -5.76 -6.82
CA MET A 163 28.98 -5.77 -6.35
C MET A 163 28.48 -4.38 -5.90
N VAL A 164 29.19 -3.33 -6.28
CA VAL A 164 28.89 -1.96 -5.84
C VAL A 164 28.47 -1.10 -7.04
N ASP A 165 27.66 -0.08 -6.76
CA ASP A 165 27.18 0.92 -7.70
C ASP A 165 26.53 0.29 -8.95
N ASP A 166 27.09 0.49 -10.15
CA ASP A 166 26.47 0.02 -11.39
C ASP A 166 26.56 -1.51 -11.56
N TYR A 167 27.57 -2.16 -10.99
CA TYR A 167 27.66 -3.63 -11.00
C TYR A 167 26.57 -4.28 -10.15
N ALA A 168 26.13 -3.63 -9.07
CA ALA A 168 25.02 -4.14 -8.26
C ALA A 168 23.73 -4.30 -9.08
N ARG A 169 23.52 -3.47 -10.12
CA ARG A 169 22.33 -3.52 -10.99
C ARG A 169 22.24 -4.79 -11.84
N GLY A 170 23.37 -5.45 -12.11
CA GLY A 170 23.36 -6.73 -12.83
C GLY A 170 22.93 -7.92 -11.97
N TYR A 171 22.91 -7.74 -10.64
CA TYR A 171 22.48 -8.75 -9.66
C TYR A 171 21.16 -8.41 -8.98
N ASP A 172 20.73 -7.13 -8.96
CA ASP A 172 19.61 -6.69 -8.12
C ASP A 172 18.22 -7.21 -8.54
N ARG A 173 18.12 -7.87 -9.70
CA ARG A 173 16.88 -8.48 -10.22
C ARG A 173 15.67 -7.53 -10.14
N LEU A 174 15.88 -6.24 -10.47
CA LEU A 174 14.82 -5.24 -10.46
C LEU A 174 13.65 -5.67 -11.37
N THR A 175 12.51 -5.90 -10.75
CA THR A 175 11.32 -6.45 -11.39
C THR A 175 10.12 -5.58 -11.02
N GLY A 176 9.29 -5.25 -12.01
CA GLY A 176 8.13 -4.40 -11.78
C GLY A 176 7.09 -4.48 -12.87
N GLY A 177 5.89 -4.00 -12.54
CA GLY A 177 4.73 -4.05 -13.42
C GLY A 177 3.44 -3.63 -12.73
N VAL A 178 2.32 -3.99 -13.35
CA VAL A 178 0.98 -3.69 -12.81
C VAL A 178 0.64 -4.67 -11.72
N SER A 179 -0.01 -4.20 -10.67
CA SER A 179 -0.52 -5.05 -9.59
C SER A 179 -2.03 -4.89 -9.40
N VAL A 180 -2.68 -5.96 -8.96
CA VAL A 180 -4.03 -5.97 -8.42
C VAL A 180 -3.91 -6.21 -6.92
N THR A 181 -4.63 -5.42 -6.12
CA THR A 181 -4.64 -5.56 -4.66
C THR A 181 -6.07 -5.74 -4.18
N GLU A 182 -6.28 -6.74 -3.34
CA GLU A 182 -7.56 -7.03 -2.70
C GLU A 182 -7.35 -7.00 -1.20
N PHE A 183 -8.30 -6.42 -0.49
CA PHE A 183 -8.25 -6.37 0.97
C PHE A 183 -9.64 -6.66 1.54
N ILE A 184 -9.65 -7.49 2.58
CA ILE A 184 -10.82 -7.81 3.38
C ILE A 184 -10.47 -7.74 4.86
N GLY A 185 -11.23 -6.97 5.62
CA GLY A 185 -10.92 -6.76 7.03
C GLY A 185 -11.99 -6.00 7.79
N TYR A 186 -11.74 -5.79 9.07
CA TYR A 186 -12.58 -4.95 9.91
C TYR A 186 -12.09 -3.50 9.86
N PHE A 187 -13.02 -2.57 9.70
CA PHE A 187 -12.81 -1.14 9.74
C PHE A 187 -13.55 -0.57 10.95
N TYR A 188 -12.81 0.11 11.82
CA TYR A 188 -13.31 0.73 13.01
C TYR A 188 -13.11 2.24 12.96
N MET A 189 -14.20 2.99 13.07
CA MET A 189 -14.20 4.44 13.16
C MET A 189 -14.93 4.86 14.42
N GLY A 190 -14.20 5.21 15.48
CA GLY A 190 -14.78 5.62 16.75
C GLY A 190 -15.33 7.05 16.74
N ASN A 191 -16.04 7.41 17.81
CA ASN A 191 -16.50 8.80 18.02
C ASN A 191 -15.33 9.77 18.28
N SER A 192 -14.19 9.25 18.74
CA SER A 192 -12.97 10.04 18.93
C SER A 192 -12.15 10.11 17.63
N LYS A 193 -11.49 11.26 17.39
CA LYS A 193 -10.60 11.44 16.24
C LYS A 193 -9.30 10.62 16.33
N LEU A 194 -8.96 10.10 17.51
CA LEU A 194 -7.66 9.48 17.79
C LEU A 194 -7.63 7.98 17.51
N LEU A 195 -8.73 7.26 17.75
CA LEU A 195 -8.74 5.80 17.71
C LEU A 195 -9.62 5.29 16.55
N ASN A 196 -9.05 5.30 15.35
CA ASN A 196 -9.66 4.81 14.12
C ASN A 196 -8.65 3.90 13.42
N PHE A 197 -9.03 2.68 13.10
CA PHE A 197 -8.10 1.69 12.56
C PHE A 197 -8.81 0.68 11.65
N TYR A 198 -8.03 -0.02 10.86
CA TYR A 198 -8.50 -1.17 10.10
C TYR A 198 -7.49 -2.31 10.21
N ALA A 199 -7.97 -3.55 10.19
CA ALA A 199 -7.14 -4.73 10.25
C ALA A 199 -7.77 -5.86 9.43
N GLY A 200 -6.97 -6.58 8.66
CA GLY A 200 -7.48 -7.65 7.80
C GLY A 200 -6.41 -8.33 6.97
N PHE A 201 -6.87 -9.06 5.96
CA PHE A 201 -6.02 -9.76 5.00
C PHE A 201 -5.89 -8.94 3.72
N GLU A 202 -4.67 -8.88 3.21
CA GLU A 202 -4.31 -8.26 1.94
C GLU A 202 -3.73 -9.32 0.99
N PHE A 203 -4.17 -9.25 -0.25
CA PHE A 203 -3.72 -10.09 -1.36
C PHE A 203 -3.23 -9.15 -2.46
N VAL A 204 -1.96 -9.30 -2.86
CA VAL A 204 -1.38 -8.54 -3.97
C VAL A 204 -0.96 -9.51 -5.06
N GLN A 205 -1.41 -9.25 -6.29
CA GLN A 205 -1.07 -10.02 -7.48
C GLN A 205 -0.35 -9.08 -8.45
N GLY A 206 0.96 -9.26 -8.61
CA GLY A 206 1.80 -8.51 -9.52
C GLY A 206 2.03 -9.26 -10.82
N PHE A 207 1.71 -8.62 -11.93
CA PHE A 207 2.10 -9.05 -13.27
C PHE A 207 3.33 -8.25 -13.66
N THR A 208 4.51 -8.82 -13.39
CA THR A 208 5.77 -8.09 -13.41
C THR A 208 6.71 -8.64 -14.48
N LYS A 209 7.69 -7.82 -14.85
CA LYS A 209 8.77 -8.19 -15.76
C LYS A 209 10.08 -7.57 -15.28
N SER A 210 11.19 -8.18 -15.67
CA SER A 210 12.51 -7.61 -15.43
C SER A 210 12.60 -6.22 -16.08
N GLN A 211 13.12 -5.26 -15.32
CA GLN A 211 13.41 -3.90 -15.75
C GLN A 211 14.90 -3.72 -16.07
N ARG A 212 15.67 -4.83 -16.10
CA ARG A 212 17.09 -4.84 -16.43
C ARG A 212 17.31 -5.27 -17.86
N ASP A 213 18.16 -4.53 -18.56
CA ASP A 213 18.57 -4.89 -19.92
C ASP A 213 19.57 -6.04 -19.95
N TRP A 214 20.27 -6.27 -18.84
CA TRP A 214 21.26 -7.33 -18.72
C TRP A 214 21.28 -7.91 -17.32
N ILE A 215 21.27 -9.24 -17.24
CA ILE A 215 21.40 -9.99 -16.00
C ILE A 215 22.68 -10.81 -16.09
N PHE A 216 23.56 -10.64 -15.11
CA PHE A 216 24.92 -11.20 -15.21
C PHE A 216 24.92 -12.71 -15.23
N ASP A 217 24.26 -13.34 -14.26
CA ASP A 217 24.34 -14.79 -14.14
C ASP A 217 23.74 -15.51 -15.37
N GLU A 218 22.65 -14.98 -15.94
CA GLU A 218 22.04 -15.55 -17.16
C GLU A 218 22.75 -15.17 -18.47
N MET A 219 23.68 -14.21 -18.44
CA MET A 219 24.37 -13.66 -19.62
C MET A 219 23.41 -13.23 -20.74
N ARG A 220 22.23 -12.73 -20.37
CA ARG A 220 21.20 -12.28 -21.30
C ARG A 220 20.22 -11.32 -20.61
N LYS A 221 19.38 -10.70 -21.42
CA LYS A 221 18.19 -10.00 -20.94
C LYS A 221 17.10 -11.01 -20.56
N ASP A 222 16.54 -10.87 -19.36
CA ASP A 222 15.33 -11.60 -18.99
C ASP A 222 14.09 -10.87 -19.54
N ASN A 223 13.37 -11.55 -20.43
CA ASN A 223 12.11 -11.07 -21.02
C ASN A 223 10.91 -11.91 -20.56
N SER A 224 11.07 -12.74 -19.53
CA SER A 224 9.98 -13.52 -18.97
C SER A 224 9.00 -12.63 -18.20
N ASN A 225 7.74 -13.07 -18.21
CA ASN A 225 6.70 -12.49 -17.37
C ASN A 225 6.64 -13.29 -16.07
N HIS A 226 6.57 -12.58 -14.97
CA HIS A 226 6.51 -13.16 -13.63
C HIS A 226 5.14 -12.91 -13.01
N LEU A 227 4.65 -13.89 -12.25
CA LEU A 227 3.48 -13.74 -11.40
C LEU A 227 3.93 -13.68 -9.94
N ASP A 228 4.02 -12.45 -9.42
CA ASP A 228 4.46 -12.18 -8.06
C ASP A 228 3.25 -12.06 -7.14
N LEU A 229 3.20 -12.89 -6.09
CA LEU A 229 2.06 -12.91 -5.17
C LEU A 229 2.52 -12.51 -3.77
N PHE A 230 1.72 -11.68 -3.09
CA PHE A 230 1.88 -11.42 -1.66
C PHE A 230 0.57 -11.72 -0.92
N TYR A 231 0.69 -12.46 0.17
CA TYR A 231 -0.41 -12.79 1.07
C TYR A 231 -0.06 -12.25 2.45
N GLY A 232 -0.88 -11.39 3.04
CA GLY A 232 -0.48 -10.76 4.29
C GLY A 232 -1.60 -10.33 5.21
N ILE A 233 -1.22 -10.07 6.45
CA ILE A 233 -2.06 -9.36 7.41
C ILE A 233 -1.64 -7.90 7.38
N LYS A 234 -2.62 -7.02 7.24
CA LYS A 234 -2.43 -5.58 7.18
C LYS A 234 -3.21 -4.90 8.29
N VAL A 235 -2.53 -4.00 8.98
CA VAL A 235 -3.12 -3.13 10.00
C VAL A 235 -2.83 -1.70 9.60
N GLY A 236 -3.83 -0.82 9.69
CA GLY A 236 -3.63 0.59 9.47
C GLY A 236 -4.34 1.45 10.50
N TRP A 237 -3.67 2.54 10.85
CA TRP A 237 -4.20 3.59 11.70
C TRP A 237 -4.67 4.75 10.83
N ILE A 238 -5.79 5.35 11.21
CA ILE A 238 -6.51 6.33 10.42
C ILE A 238 -6.71 7.59 11.25
N LEU A 239 -6.52 8.75 10.61
CA LEU A 239 -6.76 10.06 11.19
C LEU A 239 -7.91 10.75 10.43
N PRO A 240 -9.18 10.58 10.85
CA PRO A 240 -10.29 11.16 10.11
C PRO A 240 -10.35 12.68 10.28
N ILE A 241 -10.37 13.37 9.14
CA ILE A 241 -10.61 14.80 9.01
C ILE A 241 -12.04 14.96 8.49
N TYR A 242 -12.92 15.38 9.38
CA TYR A 242 -14.32 15.67 9.07
C TYR A 242 -14.44 17.08 8.49
N ASN A 243 -15.27 17.24 7.46
CA ASN A 243 -15.71 18.57 7.06
C ASN A 243 -16.52 19.16 8.22
N ARG A 244 -16.04 20.26 8.80
CA ARG A 244 -16.80 21.02 9.81
C ARG A 244 -18.12 21.45 9.17
N ALA A 245 -19.24 21.09 9.80
CA ALA A 245 -20.48 21.83 9.56
C ALA A 245 -20.23 23.29 9.99
N PRO A 246 -20.70 24.31 9.25
CA PRO A 246 -20.54 25.70 9.66
C PRO A 246 -21.17 25.88 11.03
N GLU A 247 -20.35 26.29 12.02
CA GLU A 247 -20.84 26.70 13.34
C GLU A 247 -21.82 27.85 13.13
N LYS A 248 -23.11 27.60 13.36
CA LYS A 248 -24.08 28.68 13.46
C LYS A 248 -23.77 29.43 14.75
N TYR A 249 -23.16 30.60 14.62
CA TYR A 249 -23.17 31.61 15.68
C TYR A 249 -24.64 31.90 16.02
N TYR A 250 -25.06 31.54 17.24
CA TYR A 250 -26.30 32.03 17.80
C TYR A 250 -26.05 33.47 18.25
N TYR A 251 -26.52 34.45 17.46
CA TYR A 251 -26.75 35.79 17.98
C TYR A 251 -28.09 35.76 18.72
N ASN A 252 -28.06 35.97 20.03
CA ASN A 252 -29.24 36.29 20.84
C ASN A 252 -29.60 37.76 20.66
#